data_AF-A0A4R0NLA8-F1
#
_entry.id   AF-A0A4R0NLA8-F1
#
_cell.length_a   1.000
_cell.length_b   1.000
_cell.length_c   1.000
_cell.angle_alpha   90.00
_cell.angle_beta   90.00
_cell.angle_gamma   90.00
#
_symmetry.space_group_name_H-M   'P 1'
#
loop_
_entity.id
_entity.type
_entity.pdbx_description
1 polymer ?
#
loop_
_entity_poly.entity_id
_entity_poly.type
_entity_poly.pdbx_seq_one_letter_code
_entity_poly.pdbx_strand_id
1 'polypeptide(L)'
;MIELEENESITKKKQAFEQQLEMIGIKYERWFGGRIHPFTGDTDRVDNYFRYINSNDGGVKLYLKDGLPIEIGKDCRQAFSATFENLIAR
;
A
#
# COMPACT_ATOMS: atom_id res chain seq x y z
N MET A 1 -16.67 -29.55 -3.41
CA MET A 1 -16.89 -28.09 -3.40
C MET A 1 -16.42 -27.64 -2.03
N ILE A 2 -15.23 -27.08 -1.94
CA ILE A 2 -14.74 -26.46 -0.71
C ILE A 2 -14.97 -24.98 -0.96
N GLU A 3 -15.97 -24.40 -0.30
CA GLU A 3 -16.11 -22.95 -0.22
C GLU A 3 -14.84 -22.45 0.45
N LEU A 4 -13.98 -21.83 -0.36
CA LEU A 4 -12.83 -21.10 0.11
C LEU A 4 -13.38 -19.96 0.95
N GLU A 5 -13.24 -20.06 2.27
CA GLU A 5 -13.07 -18.87 3.11
C GLU A 5 -11.88 -18.10 2.51
N GLU A 6 -12.14 -17.26 1.51
CA GLU A 6 -11.20 -16.24 1.06
C GLU A 6 -11.08 -15.19 2.19
N ASN A 7 -10.32 -15.59 3.20
CA ASN A 7 -9.56 -14.83 4.18
C ASN A 7 -10.12 -13.45 4.53
N GLU A 8 -11.16 -13.41 5.37
CA GLU A 8 -11.58 -12.19 6.09
C GLU A 8 -10.38 -11.46 6.73
N SER A 9 -9.36 -12.22 7.14
CA SER A 9 -8.06 -11.76 7.63
C SER A 9 -7.24 -10.93 6.63
N ILE A 10 -7.16 -11.34 5.36
CA ILE A 10 -6.40 -10.60 4.34
C ILE A 10 -7.13 -9.30 3.96
N THR A 11 -8.46 -9.35 3.86
CA THR A 11 -9.28 -8.16 3.59
C THR A 11 -9.13 -7.13 4.70
N LYS A 12 -9.19 -7.54 5.97
CA LYS A 12 -8.95 -6.67 7.13
C LYS A 12 -7.53 -6.07 7.13
N LYS A 13 -6.51 -6.87 6.79
CA LYS A 13 -5.12 -6.37 6.67
C LYS A 13 -4.96 -5.35 5.53
N LYS A 14 -5.62 -5.57 4.38
CA LYS A 14 -5.64 -4.59 3.29
C LYS A 14 -6.23 -3.26 3.73
N GLN A 15 -7.39 -3.28 4.40
CA GLN A 15 -8.00 -2.08 4.96
C GLN A 15 -7.08 -1.37 5.96
N ALA A 16 -6.43 -2.13 6.86
CA ALA A 16 -5.50 -1.56 7.83
C ALA A 16 -4.29 -0.91 7.14
N PHE A 17 -3.75 -1.51 6.09
CA PHE A 17 -2.65 -0.94 5.33
C PHE A 17 -3.09 0.28 4.52
N GLU A 18 -4.28 0.27 3.92
CA GLU A 18 -4.86 1.44 3.23
C GLU A 18 -5.01 2.64 4.16
N GLN A 19 -5.43 2.42 5.41
CA GLN A 19 -5.45 3.49 6.43
C GLN A 19 -4.05 4.02 6.75
N GLN A 20 -3.05 3.15 6.85
CA GLN A 20 -1.66 3.60 7.05
C GLN A 20 -1.13 4.39 5.85
N LEU A 21 -1.51 4.00 4.64
CA LEU A 21 -1.17 4.73 3.43
C LEU A 21 -1.83 6.10 3.41
N GLU A 22 -3.11 6.22 3.79
CA GLU A 22 -3.77 7.51 3.94
C GLU A 22 -3.01 8.44 4.90
N MET A 23 -2.57 7.92 6.05
CA MET A 23 -1.74 8.67 7.00
C MET A 23 -0.40 9.11 6.41
N ILE A 24 0.24 8.27 5.59
CA ILE A 24 1.45 8.62 4.84
C ILE A 24 1.14 9.72 3.82
N GLY A 25 0.02 9.62 3.11
CA GLY A 25 -0.46 10.62 2.17
C GLY A 25 -0.62 11.99 2.81
N ILE A 26 -1.24 12.04 4.00
CA ILE A 26 -1.39 13.27 4.80
C ILE A 26 -0.03 13.79 5.25
N LYS A 27 0.86 12.93 5.78
CA LYS A 27 2.21 13.31 6.20
C LYS A 27 3.01 14.00 5.08
N TYR A 28 2.84 13.53 3.85
CA TYR A 28 3.54 14.05 2.67
C TYR A 28 2.63 14.86 1.74
N GLU A 29 1.54 15.45 2.26
CA GLU A 29 0.54 16.17 1.47
C GLU A 29 1.15 17.28 0.60
N ARG A 30 2.21 17.94 1.07
CA ARG A 30 2.87 19.02 0.33
C ARG A 30 3.55 18.53 -0.93
N TRP A 31 4.10 17.32 -0.87
CA TRP A 31 4.77 16.71 -2.02
C TRP A 31 3.75 16.21 -3.05
N PHE A 32 2.68 15.56 -2.57
CA PHE A 32 1.56 15.11 -3.40
C PHE A 32 0.76 16.28 -4.00
N GLY A 33 0.53 17.34 -3.23
CA GLY A 33 -0.18 18.55 -3.62
C GLY A 33 0.48 19.32 -4.75
N GLY A 34 1.80 19.18 -4.93
CA GLY A 34 2.54 19.74 -6.05
C GLY A 34 2.48 18.90 -7.34
N ARG A 35 1.76 17.77 -7.33
CA ARG A 35 1.69 16.83 -8.44
C ARG A 35 0.25 16.65 -8.89
N ILE A 36 0.08 16.59 -10.20
CA ILE A 36 -1.20 16.27 -10.84
C ILE A 36 -1.09 14.88 -11.44
N HIS A 37 -2.08 14.05 -11.13
CA HIS A 37 -2.17 12.71 -11.69
C HIS A 37 -2.43 12.80 -13.21
N PRO A 38 -1.59 12.14 -14.04
CA PRO A 38 -1.56 12.40 -15.48
C PRO A 38 -2.81 11.94 -16.24
N PHE A 39 -3.63 11.07 -15.64
CA PHE A 39 -4.83 10.53 -16.29
C PHE A 39 -6.12 11.14 -15.79
N THR A 40 -6.17 11.61 -14.54
CA THR A 40 -7.40 12.15 -13.93
C THR A 40 -7.39 13.67 -13.86
N GLY A 41 -6.22 14.31 -13.88
CA GLY A 41 -6.10 15.76 -13.70
C GLY A 41 -6.28 16.23 -12.26
N ASP A 42 -6.48 15.30 -11.32
CA ASP A 42 -6.60 15.57 -9.88
C ASP A 42 -5.22 15.64 -9.20
N THR A 43 -5.19 16.16 -7.98
CA THR A 43 -4.03 16.06 -7.09
C THR A 43 -3.62 14.60 -6.95
N ASP A 44 -2.32 14.36 -7.16
CA ASP A 44 -1.75 13.03 -7.04
C ASP A 44 -1.79 12.54 -5.58
N ARG A 45 -1.75 11.24 -5.38
CA ARG A 45 -1.97 10.61 -4.08
C ARG A 45 -1.13 9.35 -3.95
N VAL A 46 -0.88 8.93 -2.73
CA VAL A 46 -0.02 7.77 -2.42
C VAL A 46 -0.57 6.46 -3.00
N ASP A 47 -1.89 6.34 -3.14
CA ASP A 47 -2.61 5.24 -3.80
C ASP A 47 -2.25 5.03 -5.27
N ASN A 48 -1.83 6.09 -5.96
CA ASN A 48 -1.37 5.97 -7.34
C ASN A 48 0.03 5.35 -7.49
N TYR A 49 0.77 5.21 -6.38
CA TYR A 49 2.15 4.75 -6.38
C TYR A 49 2.34 3.33 -5.85
N PHE A 50 1.31 2.71 -5.29
CA PHE A 50 1.39 1.33 -4.83
C PHE A 50 0.48 0.40 -5.63
N ARG A 51 0.86 -0.88 -5.69
CA ARG A 51 -0.01 -1.96 -6.16
C ARG A 51 0.14 -3.20 -5.29
N TYR A 52 -0.97 -3.89 -5.09
CA TYR A 52 -1.00 -5.23 -4.50
C TYR A 52 -1.07 -6.27 -5.61
N ILE A 53 -0.25 -7.30 -5.49
CA ILE A 53 -0.40 -8.51 -6.27
C ILE A 53 -0.65 -9.63 -5.28
N ASN A 54 -1.84 -10.24 -5.33
CA ASN A 54 -2.06 -11.53 -4.68
C ASN A 54 -1.21 -12.53 -5.46
N SER A 55 -0.17 -13.06 -4.83
CA SER A 55 0.59 -14.16 -5.41
C SER A 55 -0.22 -15.45 -5.31
N ASN A 56 0.01 -16.37 -6.26
CA ASN A 56 -0.71 -17.65 -6.32
C ASN A 56 -0.49 -18.54 -5.09
N ASP A 57 0.48 -18.21 -4.24
CA ASP A 57 0.76 -18.84 -2.95
C ASP A 57 -0.03 -18.21 -1.77
N GLY A 58 -0.92 -17.25 -2.05
CA GLY A 58 -1.66 -16.50 -1.03
C GLY A 58 -0.87 -15.35 -0.39
N GLY A 59 0.36 -15.08 -0.85
CA GLY A 59 1.16 -13.94 -0.40
C GLY A 59 0.68 -12.61 -0.99
N VAL A 60 0.83 -11.53 -0.23
CA VAL A 60 0.64 -10.16 -0.74
C VAL A 60 2.02 -9.59 -1.05
N LYS A 61 2.20 -9.00 -2.24
CA LYS A 61 3.43 -8.26 -2.60
C LYS A 61 3.12 -6.78 -2.77
N LEU A 62 4.01 -5.93 -2.24
CA LEU A 62 3.99 -4.49 -2.45
C LEU A 62 4.87 -4.12 -3.65
N TYR A 63 4.28 -3.45 -4.63
CA TYR A 63 5.02 -2.75 -5.68
C TYR A 63 4.97 -1.25 -5.43
N LEU A 64 6.11 -0.56 -5.52
CA LEU A 64 6.19 0.90 -5.47
C LEU A 64 6.64 1.44 -6.82
N LYS A 65 5.91 2.43 -7.33
CA LYS A 65 6.20 3.08 -8.62
C LYS A 65 7.44 3.96 -8.52
N ASP A 66 8.22 4.01 -9.61
CA ASP A 66 9.36 4.90 -9.74
C ASP A 66 8.96 6.38 -9.61
N GLY A 67 9.90 7.20 -9.13
CA GLY A 67 9.70 8.64 -8.92
C GLY A 67 9.07 9.02 -7.58
N LEU A 68 8.84 8.04 -6.70
CA LEU A 68 8.50 8.26 -5.30
C LEU A 68 9.79 8.58 -4.50
N PRO A 69 9.81 9.63 -3.66
CA PRO A 69 10.95 9.97 -2.82
C PRO A 69 11.29 8.81 -1.90
N ILE A 70 12.58 8.67 -1.62
CA ILE A 70 13.13 7.56 -0.82
C ILE A 70 12.42 7.46 0.54
N GLU A 71 12.16 8.60 1.20
CA GLU A 71 11.49 8.65 2.50
C GLU A 71 10.03 8.17 2.44
N ILE A 72 9.27 8.58 1.43
CA ILE A 72 7.88 8.13 1.26
C ILE A 72 7.87 6.61 0.98
N GLY A 73 8.77 6.14 0.11
CA GLY A 73 8.90 4.70 -0.18
C GLY A 73 9.33 3.88 1.04
N LYS A 74 10.16 4.45 1.92
CA LYS A 74 10.55 3.81 3.18
C LYS A 74 9.36 3.67 4.12
N ASP A 75 8.59 4.73 4.32
CA ASP A 75 7.40 4.69 5.17
C ASP A 75 6.35 3.70 4.63
N CYS A 76 6.13 3.67 3.30
CA CYS A 76 5.23 2.69 2.68
C CYS A 76 5.68 1.24 2.92
N ARG A 77 6.99 0.96 2.78
CA ARG A 77 7.54 -0.38 3.08
C ARG A 77 7.38 -0.74 4.55
N GLN A 78 7.64 0.19 5.46
CA GLN A 78 7.47 -0.04 6.91
C GLN A 78 6.02 -0.32 7.28
N ALA A 79 5.08 0.45 6.72
CA ALA A 79 3.65 0.23 6.91
C ALA A 79 3.22 -1.15 6.38
N PHE A 80 3.75 -1.54 5.22
CA PHE A 80 3.47 -2.85 4.63
C PHE A 80 4.02 -3.99 5.49
N SER A 81 5.29 -3.91 5.91
CA SER A 81 5.90 -4.90 6.79
C SER A 81 5.15 -5.01 8.13
N ALA A 82 4.75 -3.89 8.73
CA ALA A 82 3.98 -3.91 9.98
C ALA A 82 2.61 -4.60 9.84
N THR A 83 1.98 -4.47 8.66
CA THR A 83 0.64 -4.99 8.42
C THR A 83 0.63 -6.45 7.94
N PHE A 84 1.60 -6.83 7.10
CA PHE A 84 1.64 -8.13 6.43
C PHE A 84 2.80 -9.02 6.88
N GLU A 85 3.95 -8.48 7.29
CA GLU A 85 5.18 -9.25 7.60
C GLU A 85 5.41 -9.53 9.09
N ASN A 86 4.43 -9.30 9.96
CA ASN A 86 4.39 -9.85 11.33
C ASN A 86 4.35 -11.42 11.38
N LEU A 87 4.71 -12.08 10.27
CA LEU A 87 4.81 -13.52 10.06
C LEU A 87 6.26 -14.03 9.91
N ILE A 88 7.27 -13.15 9.87
CA ILE A 88 8.70 -13.55 9.77
C ILE A 88 9.54 -12.83 10.82
N ALA A 89 9.17 -13.00 12.09
CA ALA A 89 10.06 -12.78 13.22
C ALA A 89 9.78 -13.88 14.27
N ARG A 90 10.24 -15.10 13.96
CA ARG A 90 10.50 -16.17 14.92
C ARG A 90 11.85 -16.78 14.59
#